data_AF-A0A235BRW9-F1
#
_entry.id   AF-A0A235BRW9-F1
#
_cell.length_a   1.000
_cell.length_b   1.000
_cell.length_c   1.000
_cell.angle_alpha   90.00
_cell.angle_beta   90.00
_cell.angle_gamma   90.00
#
_symmetry.space_group_name_H-M   'P 1'
#
loop_
_entity.id
_entity.type
_entity.pdbx_description
1 polymer ?
#
loop_
_entity_poly.entity_id
_entity_poly.type
_entity_poly.pdbx_seq_one_letter_code
_entity_poly.pdbx_strand_id
1 'polypeptide(L)'
;MPWYGFIHPALAIITMIYGVIIAQTSVSRLQDWNYPLRKQRSRSIVFFVLCIANLVLGYMVSRAPRIDVKLTFHLPMAIIVSVLALFAMIATFTRSTKPGKLSPFMHWHPWFIIIGVVFTLTMGFIGLLAAFGI
;
A
#
# COMPACT_ATOMS: atom_id res chain seq x y z
N MET A 1 17.67 -17.58 4.01
CA MET A 1 18.55 -16.48 3.60
C MET A 1 18.44 -15.37 4.65
N PRO A 2 19.47 -15.10 5.45
CA PRO A 2 19.38 -14.22 6.62
C PRO A 2 18.93 -12.80 6.27
N TRP A 3 19.38 -12.28 5.14
CA TRP A 3 19.08 -10.90 4.69
C TRP A 3 17.58 -10.65 4.46
N TYR A 4 16.81 -11.67 4.05
CA TYR A 4 15.39 -11.52 3.75
C TYR A 4 14.57 -11.15 5.00
N GLY A 5 14.90 -11.76 6.14
CA GLY A 5 14.24 -11.48 7.43
C GLY A 5 14.39 -10.03 7.89
N PHE A 6 15.30 -9.27 7.30
CA PHE A 6 15.47 -7.83 7.55
C PHE A 6 14.87 -6.98 6.44
N ILE A 7 15.10 -7.33 5.16
CA ILE A 7 14.65 -6.50 4.03
C ILE A 7 13.13 -6.48 3.89
N HIS A 8 12.45 -7.61 4.05
CA HIS A 8 11.01 -7.67 3.82
C HIS A 8 10.22 -6.88 4.89
N PRO A 9 10.50 -7.01 6.21
CA PRO A 9 9.87 -6.16 7.21
C PRO A 9 10.20 -4.67 7.04
N ALA A 10 11.45 -4.34 6.70
CA ALA A 10 11.83 -2.95 6.44
C ALA A 10 11.04 -2.35 5.27
N LEU A 11 10.88 -3.10 4.18
CA LEU A 11 10.08 -2.66 3.04
C LEU A 11 8.60 -2.50 3.42
N ALA A 12 8.04 -3.40 4.22
CA ALA A 12 6.66 -3.29 4.69
C ALA A 12 6.45 -2.03 5.56
N ILE A 13 7.39 -1.72 6.46
CA ILE A 13 7.36 -0.49 7.27
C ILE A 13 7.43 0.75 6.38
N ILE A 14 8.33 0.78 5.39
CA ILE A 14 8.44 1.89 4.44
C ILE A 14 7.13 2.08 3.69
N THR A 15 6.54 1.00 3.16
CA THR A 15 5.24 1.05 2.47
C THR A 15 4.15 1.59 3.38
N MET A 16 4.10 1.16 4.63
CA MET A 16 3.12 1.60 5.62
C MET A 16 3.26 3.11 5.90
N ILE A 17 4.45 3.58 6.25
CA ILE A 17 4.73 5.01 6.52
C ILE A 17 4.37 5.85 5.29
N TYR A 18 4.76 5.39 4.11
CA TYR A 18 4.49 6.10 2.86
C TYR A 18 2.98 6.17 2.56
N GLY A 19 2.25 5.08 2.78
CA GLY A 19 0.79 5.03 2.68
C GLY A 19 0.11 6.01 3.65
N VAL A 20 0.55 6.08 4.90
CA VAL A 20 0.03 7.04 5.89
C VAL A 20 0.22 8.49 5.43
N ILE A 21 1.42 8.85 4.95
CA ILE A 21 1.72 10.21 4.45
C ILE A 21 0.79 10.58 3.29
N ILE A 22 0.56 9.63 2.38
CA ILE A 22 -0.34 9.82 1.22
C ILE A 22 -1.78 10.00 1.68
N ALA A 23 -2.27 9.12 2.57
CA ALA A 23 -3.62 9.20 3.11
C ALA A 23 -3.87 10.53 3.82
N GLN A 24 -2.95 10.94 4.70
CA GLN A 24 -3.04 12.21 5.41
C GLN A 24 -3.06 13.41 4.44
N THR A 25 -2.17 13.41 3.43
CA THR A 25 -2.16 14.48 2.43
C THR A 25 -3.47 14.53 1.64
N SER A 26 -3.97 13.36 1.20
CA SER A 26 -5.22 13.27 0.45
C SER A 26 -6.39 13.79 1.27
N VAL A 27 -6.55 13.34 2.51
CA VAL A 27 -7.70 13.74 3.35
C VAL A 27 -7.63 15.23 3.71
N SER A 28 -6.45 15.74 4.07
CA SER A 28 -6.31 17.12 4.55
C SER A 28 -6.41 18.18 3.45
N ARG A 29 -6.04 17.85 2.21
CA ARG A 29 -5.90 18.84 1.13
C ARG A 29 -6.79 18.60 -0.08
N LEU A 30 -7.61 17.54 -0.12
CA LEU A 30 -8.42 17.23 -1.31
C LEU A 30 -9.33 18.38 -1.74
N GLN A 31 -9.79 19.18 -0.78
CA GLN A 31 -10.71 20.30 -1.03
C GLN A 31 -9.97 21.59 -1.40
N ASP A 32 -8.63 21.59 -1.36
CA ASP A 32 -7.83 22.76 -1.71
C ASP A 32 -7.86 23.00 -3.22
N TRP A 33 -8.09 24.26 -3.60
CA TRP A 33 -8.02 24.69 -5.00
C TRP A 33 -6.66 24.38 -5.65
N ASN A 34 -5.58 24.48 -4.87
CA ASN A 34 -4.20 24.25 -5.30
C ASN A 34 -3.69 22.83 -4.96
N TYR A 35 -4.58 21.82 -4.96
CA TYR A 35 -4.17 20.45 -4.65
C TYR A 35 -3.02 19.98 -5.58
N PRO A 36 -1.88 19.50 -5.04
CA PRO A 36 -0.70 19.20 -5.83
C PRO A 36 -0.82 17.85 -6.57
N LEU A 37 -1.75 17.77 -7.54
CA LEU A 37 -2.13 16.54 -8.24
C LEU A 37 -0.94 15.82 -8.88
N ARG A 38 0.05 16.55 -9.41
CA ARG A 38 1.29 15.97 -9.96
C ARG A 38 2.10 15.23 -8.89
N LYS A 39 2.29 15.84 -7.71
CA LYS A 39 2.98 15.19 -6.59
C LYS A 39 2.19 13.98 -6.10
N GLN A 40 0.86 14.09 -6.06
CA GLN A 40 0.00 12.99 -5.65
C GLN A 40 0.05 11.80 -6.62
N ARG A 41 0.09 12.04 -7.92
CA ARG A 41 0.29 10.98 -8.93
C ARG A 41 1.61 10.26 -8.70
N SER A 42 2.72 11.00 -8.59
CA SER A 42 4.04 10.40 -8.34
C SER A 42 4.04 9.57 -7.06
N ARG A 43 3.43 10.07 -5.98
CA ARG A 43 3.30 9.34 -4.72
C ARG A 43 2.47 8.06 -4.86
N SER A 44 1.32 8.10 -5.56
CA SER A 44 0.51 6.90 -5.78
C SER A 44 1.24 5.85 -6.62
N ILE A 45 2.02 6.26 -7.62
CA ILE A 45 2.86 5.34 -8.41
C ILE A 45 3.91 4.69 -7.51
N VAL A 46 4.63 5.48 -6.71
CA VAL A 46 5.65 4.95 -5.78
C VAL A 46 5.03 3.99 -4.79
N PHE A 47 3.88 4.33 -4.21
CA PHE A 47 3.15 3.45 -3.29
C PHE A 47 2.74 2.14 -3.96
N PHE A 48 2.20 2.20 -5.18
CA PHE A 48 1.86 0.99 -5.94
C PHE A 48 3.09 0.11 -6.20
N VAL A 49 4.21 0.69 -6.62
CA VAL A 49 5.47 -0.05 -6.82
C VAL A 49 5.95 -0.69 -5.52
N LEU A 50 5.85 0.00 -4.39
CA LEU A 50 6.21 -0.54 -3.07
C LEU A 50 5.30 -1.72 -2.66
N CYS A 51 4.00 -1.65 -2.94
CA CYS A 51 3.06 -2.76 -2.69
C CYS A 51 3.40 -3.97 -3.56
N ILE A 52 3.69 -3.77 -4.85
CA ILE A 52 4.10 -4.85 -5.76
C ILE A 52 5.42 -5.48 -5.32
N ALA A 53 6.41 -4.66 -4.93
CA ALA A 53 7.67 -5.16 -4.41
C ALA A 53 7.48 -6.02 -3.14
N ASN A 54 6.58 -5.60 -2.23
CA ASN A 54 6.23 -6.42 -1.06
C ASN A 54 5.56 -7.74 -1.44
N LEU A 55 4.61 -7.71 -2.39
CA LEU A 55 3.93 -8.91 -2.86
C LEU A 55 4.93 -9.90 -3.50
N VAL A 56 5.80 -9.42 -4.37
CA VAL A 56 6.82 -10.26 -5.04
C VAL A 56 7.76 -10.88 -4.01
N LEU A 57 8.28 -10.08 -3.07
CA LEU A 57 9.16 -10.58 -2.02
C LEU A 57 8.46 -11.59 -1.10
N GLY A 58 7.22 -11.33 -0.69
CA GLY A 58 6.43 -12.26 0.11
C GLY A 58 6.16 -13.57 -0.63
N TYR A 59 5.83 -13.49 -1.91
CA TYR A 59 5.57 -14.65 -2.75
C TYR A 59 6.82 -15.53 -2.94
N MET A 60 7.97 -14.94 -3.25
CA MET A 60 9.24 -15.65 -3.41
C MET A 60 9.58 -16.48 -2.16
N VAL A 61 9.24 -15.97 -0.98
CA VAL A 61 9.53 -16.60 0.30
C VAL A 61 8.50 -17.64 0.70
N SER A 62 7.22 -17.44 0.37
CA SER A 62 6.19 -18.48 0.56
C SER A 62 6.53 -19.80 -0.15
N ARG A 63 7.37 -19.74 -1.19
CA ARG A 63 7.84 -20.89 -1.98
C ARG A 63 9.18 -21.45 -1.50
N ALA A 64 9.84 -20.83 -0.52
CA ALA A 64 11.12 -21.31 -0.02
C ALA A 64 10.91 -22.53 0.90
N PRO A 65 11.59 -23.67 0.64
CA PRO A 65 11.34 -24.95 1.32
C PRO A 65 11.79 -25.02 2.79
N ARG A 66 12.22 -23.92 3.40
CA ARG A 66 12.82 -23.89 4.76
C ARG A 66 12.20 -22.86 5.71
N ILE A 67 10.97 -22.40 5.44
CA ILE A 67 10.30 -21.39 6.26
C ILE A 67 9.03 -22.01 6.84
N ASP A 68 9.07 -22.30 8.14
CA ASP A 68 8.00 -22.99 8.87
C ASP A 68 6.80 -22.09 9.17
N VAL A 69 6.96 -20.76 9.08
CA VAL A 69 5.89 -19.79 9.32
C VAL A 69 5.08 -19.57 8.04
N LYS A 70 4.07 -20.41 7.82
CA LYS A 70 3.08 -20.23 6.74
C LYS A 70 1.87 -19.44 7.26
N LEU A 71 1.81 -18.16 6.92
CA LEU A 71 0.65 -17.32 7.21
C LEU A 71 -0.41 -17.49 6.12
N THR A 72 -1.38 -18.38 6.33
CA THR A 72 -2.42 -18.79 5.37
C THR A 72 -3.18 -17.63 4.71
N PHE A 73 -3.29 -16.48 5.38
CA PHE A 73 -3.99 -15.29 4.86
C PHE A 73 -3.08 -14.17 4.35
N HIS A 74 -1.77 -14.29 4.48
CA HIS A 74 -0.84 -13.21 4.14
C HIS A 74 -0.80 -12.92 2.64
N LEU A 75 -0.76 -13.94 1.79
CA LEU A 75 -0.73 -13.77 0.34
C LEU A 75 -2.04 -13.16 -0.22
N PRO A 76 -3.25 -13.64 0.15
CA PRO A 76 -4.49 -12.98 -0.24
C PRO A 76 -4.56 -11.50 0.18
N MET A 77 -4.16 -11.18 1.42
CA MET A 77 -4.14 -9.79 1.89
C MET A 77 -3.17 -8.92 1.09
N ALA A 78 -1.97 -9.43 0.77
CA ALA A 78 -0.99 -8.70 -0.05
C ALA A 78 -1.50 -8.42 -1.48
N ILE A 79 -2.27 -9.36 -2.06
CA ILE A 79 -2.94 -9.16 -3.35
C ILE A 79 -3.99 -8.05 -3.23
N ILE A 80 -4.84 -8.09 -2.20
CA ILE A 80 -5.87 -7.06 -1.95
C ILE A 80 -5.23 -5.68 -1.81
N VAL A 81 -4.16 -5.55 -1.02
CA VAL A 81 -3.41 -4.28 -0.86
C VAL A 81 -2.88 -3.77 -2.20
N SER A 82 -2.35 -4.66 -3.04
CA SER A 82 -1.83 -4.30 -4.37
C SER A 82 -2.93 -3.82 -5.31
N VAL A 83 -4.11 -4.46 -5.28
CA VAL A 83 -5.29 -4.05 -6.05
C VAL A 83 -5.82 -2.68 -5.58
N LEU A 84 -5.89 -2.45 -4.27
CA LEU A 84 -6.28 -1.15 -3.72
C LEU A 84 -5.31 -0.05 -4.11
N ALA A 85 -3.99 -0.33 -4.07
CA ALA A 85 -2.97 0.62 -4.50
C ALA A 85 -3.07 0.94 -6.00
N LEU A 86 -3.42 -0.05 -6.84
CA LEU A 86 -3.71 0.15 -8.26
C LEU A 86 -4.92 1.07 -8.47
N PHE A 87 -6.04 0.81 -7.77
CA PHE A 87 -7.23 1.67 -7.87
C PHE A 87 -6.96 3.09 -7.37
N ALA A 88 -6.20 3.25 -6.29
CA ALA A 88 -5.74 4.56 -5.84
C ALA A 88 -4.92 5.25 -6.94
N MET A 89 -3.96 4.56 -7.55
CA MET A 89 -3.17 5.12 -8.65
C MET A 89 -4.07 5.57 -9.80
N ILE A 90 -4.98 4.71 -10.28
CA ILE A 90 -5.93 5.03 -11.37
C ILE A 90 -6.76 6.27 -11.04
N ALA A 91 -7.28 6.38 -9.81
CA ALA A 91 -8.06 7.53 -9.38
C ALA A 91 -7.30 8.86 -9.56
N THR A 92 -5.97 8.87 -9.41
CA THR A 92 -5.14 10.07 -9.64
C THR A 92 -4.94 10.46 -11.10
N PHE A 93 -5.09 9.52 -12.02
CA PHE A 93 -4.96 9.77 -13.46
C PHE A 93 -6.28 10.17 -14.11
N THR A 94 -7.43 9.84 -13.49
CA THR A 94 -8.74 10.22 -14.02
C THR A 94 -8.89 11.73 -14.06
N ARG A 95 -9.19 12.26 -15.26
CA ARG A 95 -9.40 13.70 -15.48
C ARG A 95 -10.82 14.08 -15.06
N SER A 96 -10.98 15.32 -14.60
CA SER A 96 -12.30 15.93 -14.45
C SER A 96 -12.81 16.39 -15.80
N THR A 97 -14.12 16.31 -16.00
CA THR A 97 -14.80 16.90 -17.17
C THR A 97 -14.91 18.42 -17.07
N LYS A 98 -14.77 18.99 -15.86
CA LYS A 98 -14.85 20.44 -15.60
C LYS A 98 -13.46 21.03 -15.33
N PRO A 99 -13.05 22.10 -16.03
CA PRO A 99 -11.80 22.81 -15.75
C PRO A 99 -11.74 23.29 -14.30
N GLY A 100 -10.57 23.17 -13.66
CA GLY A 100 -10.35 23.61 -12.28
C GLY A 100 -10.98 22.75 -11.19
N LYS A 101 -11.67 21.64 -11.53
CA LYS A 101 -12.21 20.70 -10.54
C LYS A 101 -11.43 19.40 -10.52
N LEU A 102 -11.31 18.78 -9.35
CA LEU A 102 -10.82 17.41 -9.22
C LEU A 102 -11.85 16.43 -9.77
N SER A 103 -11.37 15.28 -10.27
CA SER A 103 -12.25 14.19 -10.69
C SER A 103 -13.02 13.65 -9.49
N PRO A 104 -14.30 13.26 -9.63
CA PRO A 104 -15.05 12.60 -8.55
C PRO A 104 -14.32 11.38 -7.97
N PHE A 105 -13.60 10.64 -8.81
CA PHE A 105 -12.81 9.48 -8.40
C PHE A 105 -11.70 9.80 -7.40
N MET A 106 -11.19 11.05 -7.38
CA MET A 106 -10.19 11.47 -6.40
C MET A 106 -10.68 11.42 -4.96
N HIS A 107 -12.00 11.46 -4.73
CA HIS A 107 -12.56 11.33 -3.37
C HIS A 107 -12.43 9.91 -2.82
N TRP A 108 -12.31 8.90 -3.69
CA TRP A 108 -12.08 7.50 -3.31
C TRP A 108 -10.61 7.18 -3.08
N HIS A 109 -9.70 7.99 -3.65
CA HIS A 109 -8.26 7.84 -3.47
C HIS A 109 -7.82 7.65 -2.01
N PRO A 110 -8.13 8.55 -1.06
CA PRO A 110 -7.71 8.39 0.33
C PRO A 110 -8.23 7.09 0.94
N TRP A 111 -9.46 6.68 0.63
CA TRP A 111 -10.06 5.47 1.18
C TRP A 111 -9.33 4.20 0.73
N PHE A 112 -8.97 4.10 -0.55
CA PHE A 112 -8.18 2.97 -1.04
C PHE A 112 -6.82 2.87 -0.34
N ILE A 113 -6.15 4.01 -0.12
CA ILE A 113 -4.87 4.05 0.59
C ILE A 113 -5.06 3.67 2.07
N ILE A 114 -6.05 4.22 2.76
CA ILE A 114 -6.34 3.94 4.18
C ILE A 114 -6.62 2.46 4.38
N ILE A 115 -7.51 1.87 3.58
CA ILE A 115 -7.85 0.46 3.67
C ILE A 115 -6.59 -0.39 3.39
N GLY A 116 -5.80 -0.05 2.37
CA GLY A 116 -4.55 -0.74 2.08
C GLY A 116 -3.53 -0.69 3.23
N VAL A 117 -3.40 0.46 3.91
CA VAL A 117 -2.56 0.60 5.10
C VAL A 117 -3.06 -0.26 6.25
N VAL A 118 -4.38 -0.32 6.49
CA VAL A 118 -4.98 -1.18 7.53
C VAL A 118 -4.66 -2.65 7.26
N PHE A 119 -4.85 -3.14 6.04
CA PHE A 119 -4.48 -4.52 5.69
C PHE A 119 -2.98 -4.78 5.85
N THR A 120 -2.13 -3.80 5.51
CA THR A 120 -0.68 -3.90 5.71
C THR A 120 -0.33 -4.02 7.19
N LEU A 121 -0.97 -3.22 8.04
CA LEU A 121 -0.82 -3.29 9.50
C LEU A 121 -1.28 -4.64 10.05
N THR A 122 -2.44 -5.13 9.62
CA THR A 122 -2.97 -6.44 10.01
C THR A 122 -2.00 -7.56 9.64
N MET A 123 -1.46 -7.54 8.43
CA MET A 123 -0.43 -8.51 8.01
C MET A 123 0.83 -8.44 8.88
N GLY A 124 1.30 -7.22 9.19
CA GLY A 124 2.44 -7.02 10.07
C GLY A 124 2.19 -7.54 11.48
N PHE A 125 1.01 -7.30 12.03
CA PHE A 125 0.60 -7.78 13.35
C PHE A 125 0.52 -9.31 13.42
N ILE A 126 -0.13 -9.95 12.44
CA ILE A 126 -0.21 -11.42 12.39
C ILE A 126 1.19 -12.02 12.20
N GLY A 127 2.04 -11.41 11.37
CA GLY A 127 3.43 -11.84 11.21
C GLY A 127 4.25 -11.73 12.51
N LEU A 128 3.99 -10.68 13.30
CA LEU A 128 4.63 -10.48 14.60
C LEU A 128 4.16 -11.51 15.64
N LEU A 129 2.85 -11.78 15.74
CA LEU A 129 2.32 -12.82 16.61
C LEU A 129 2.95 -14.20 16.31
N ALA A 130 3.00 -14.56 15.02
CA ALA A 130 3.61 -15.80 14.59
C ALA A 130 5.12 -15.88 14.93
N ALA A 131 5.84 -14.75 14.86
CA ALA A 131 7.25 -14.69 15.26
C ALA A 131 7.46 -14.88 16.77
N PHE A 132 6.47 -14.52 17.59
CA PHE A 132 6.47 -14.77 19.03
C PHE A 132 5.90 -16.15 19.42
N GLY A 133 5.49 -16.97 18.45
CA GLY A 133 4.90 -18.29 18.69
C GLY A 133 3.49 -18.25 19.29
N ILE A 134 2.78 -17.14 19.08
CA ILE A 134 1.38 -16.90 19.49
C ILE A 134 0.48 -17.01 18.26
#